data_AF-A0A8T9QA06-F1
#
_entry.id   AF-A0A8T9QA06-F1
#
_cell.length_a   1.000
_cell.length_b   1.000
_cell.length_c   1.000
_cell.angle_alpha   90.00
_cell.angle_beta   90.00
_cell.angle_gamma   90.00
#
_symmetry.space_group_name_H-M   'P 1'
#
loop_
_entity.id
_entity.type
_entity.pdbx_description
1 polymer ?
#
loop_
_entity_poly.entity_id
_entity_poly.type
_entity_poly.pdbx_seq_one_letter_code
_entity_poly.pdbx_strand_id
1 'polypeptide(L)'
;MDRHNWPLRVLKFILLGILFVAVMGYLTMSLWNWLVPELFHGPVINFWQTLGLLLLTRLLTGFRGGSGRPGFSRKWQQHKNDWKQKMESRMAGMTPEEQEKFRQKMRASCGPPAWMRRQSTETAFNAPVE
;
A
#
# COMPACT_ATOMS: atom_id res chain seq x y z
N MET A 1 -4.50 -16.85 14.64
CA MET A 1 -3.25 -16.70 13.87
C MET A 1 -3.62 -17.06 12.46
N ASP A 2 -4.34 -16.18 11.74
CA ASP A 2 -5.13 -16.61 10.57
C ASP A 2 -4.74 -15.78 9.34
N ARG A 3 -3.63 -16.16 8.71
CA ARG A 3 -3.05 -15.48 7.53
C ARG A 3 -3.63 -15.96 6.19
N HIS A 4 -4.69 -16.77 6.19
CA HIS A 4 -5.15 -17.48 4.98
C HIS A 4 -5.96 -16.60 4.00
N ASN A 5 -6.51 -15.46 4.43
CA ASN A 5 -7.33 -14.59 3.56
C ASN A 5 -6.53 -13.51 2.82
N TRP A 6 -5.25 -13.34 3.14
CA TRP A 6 -4.35 -12.42 2.43
C TRP A 6 -4.08 -12.82 0.97
N PRO A 7 -3.73 -14.09 0.65
CA PRO A 7 -3.54 -14.50 -0.74
C PRO A 7 -4.83 -14.40 -1.56
N LEU A 8 -6.00 -14.68 -0.97
CA LEU A 8 -7.30 -14.54 -1.64
C LEU A 8 -7.60 -13.08 -2.03
N ARG A 9 -7.27 -12.11 -1.17
CA ARG A 9 -7.42 -10.68 -1.50
C ARG A 9 -6.50 -10.29 -2.65
N VAL A 10 -5.23 -10.72 -2.59
CA VAL A 10 -4.24 -10.44 -3.65
C VAL A 10 -4.68 -11.08 -4.98
N LEU A 11 -5.13 -12.33 -4.96
CA LEU A 11 -5.65 -13.02 -6.13
C LEU A 11 -6.84 -12.29 -6.75
N LYS A 12 -7.79 -11.81 -5.94
CA LYS A 12 -8.93 -11.03 -6.44
C LYS A 12 -8.50 -9.73 -7.13
N PHE A 13 -7.50 -9.03 -6.59
CA PHE A 13 -6.96 -7.83 -7.22
C PHE A 13 -6.22 -8.14 -8.52
N ILE A 14 -5.48 -9.24 -8.58
CA ILE A 14 -4.80 -9.68 -9.81
C ILE A 14 -5.84 -10.01 -10.89
N LEU A 15 -6.87 -10.78 -10.55
CA LEU A 15 -7.96 -11.12 -11.47
C LEU A 15 -8.67 -9.87 -11.99
N LEU A 16 -8.96 -8.91 -11.11
CA LEU A 16 -9.59 -7.64 -11.48
C LEU A 16 -8.67 -6.80 -12.39
N GLY A 17 -7.36 -6.82 -12.14
CA GLY A 17 -6.37 -6.18 -13.00
C GLY A 17 -6.30 -6.82 -14.39
N ILE A 18 -6.27 -8.15 -14.47
CA ILE A 18 -6.27 -8.87 -15.75
C ILE A 18 -7.57 -8.59 -16.52
N LEU A 19 -8.72 -8.62 -15.84
CA LEU A 19 -10.01 -8.32 -16.44
C LEU A 19 -10.04 -6.89 -17.01
N PHE A 20 -9.54 -5.92 -16.26
CA PHE A 20 -9.45 -4.53 -16.71
C PHE A 20 -8.59 -4.39 -17.98
N VAL A 21 -7.43 -5.04 -18.01
CA VAL A 21 -6.54 -5.03 -19.19
C VAL A 21 -7.21 -5.73 -20.38
N ALA A 22 -7.89 -6.84 -20.16
CA ALA A 22 -8.60 -7.57 -21.21
C ALA A 22 -9.74 -6.72 -21.81
N VAL A 23 -10.53 -6.04 -20.98
CA VAL A 23 -11.61 -5.13 -21.42
C VAL A 23 -11.02 -3.97 -22.22
N MET A 24 -9.97 -3.31 -21.72
CA MET A 24 -9.30 -2.23 -22.45
C MET A 24 -8.71 -2.70 -23.79
N GLY A 25 -8.08 -3.87 -23.82
CA GLY A 25 -7.57 -4.48 -25.04
C GLY A 25 -8.68 -4.80 -26.05
N TYR A 26 -9.80 -5.34 -25.58
CA TYR A 26 -10.94 -5.66 -26.42
C TYR A 26 -11.61 -4.41 -27.02
N LEU A 27 -11.79 -3.36 -26.21
CA LEU A 27 -12.32 -2.08 -26.68
C LEU A 27 -11.41 -1.47 -27.74
N THR A 28 -10.10 -1.46 -27.49
CA THR A 28 -9.11 -0.94 -28.45
C THR A 28 -9.14 -1.73 -29.75
N MET A 29 -9.20 -3.06 -29.69
CA MET A 29 -9.29 -3.93 -30.87
C MET A 29 -10.58 -3.67 -31.66
N SER A 30 -11.73 -3.63 -30.99
CA SER A 30 -13.03 -3.42 -31.65
C SER A 30 -13.09 -2.05 -32.31
N LEU A 31 -12.64 -1.01 -31.61
CA LEU A 31 -12.59 0.36 -32.15
C LEU A 31 -11.66 0.43 -33.36
N TRP A 32 -10.48 -0.20 -33.29
CA TRP A 32 -9.53 -0.20 -34.40
C TRP A 32 -10.09 -0.90 -35.62
N ASN A 33 -10.69 -2.09 -35.44
CA ASN A 33 -11.23 -2.89 -36.53
C ASN A 33 -12.44 -2.24 -37.22
N TRP A 34 -13.11 -1.30 -36.54
CA TRP A 34 -14.14 -0.46 -37.16
C TRP A 34 -13.52 0.75 -37.87
N LEU A 35 -12.68 1.54 -37.20
CA LEU A 35 -12.21 2.82 -37.76
C LEU A 35 -11.15 2.65 -38.85
N VAL A 36 -10.12 1.83 -38.63
CA VAL A 36 -8.92 1.82 -39.48
C VAL A 36 -9.14 1.09 -40.81
N PRO A 37 -9.82 -0.06 -40.85
CA PRO A 37 -10.17 -0.70 -42.11
C PRO A 37 -11.16 0.14 -42.92
N GLU A 38 -12.15 0.76 -42.28
CA GLU A 38 -13.20 1.52 -42.96
C GLU A 38 -12.70 2.87 -43.52
N LEU A 39 -11.85 3.58 -42.76
CA LEU A 39 -11.37 4.91 -43.17
C LEU A 39 -10.07 4.86 -43.99
N PHE A 40 -9.19 3.90 -43.71
CA PHE A 40 -7.83 3.87 -44.27
C PHE A 40 -7.50 2.60 -45.06
N HIS A 41 -8.46 1.67 -45.24
CA HIS A 41 -8.21 0.34 -45.81
C HIS A 41 -7.01 -0.39 -45.16
N GLY A 42 -6.77 -0.08 -43.87
CA GLY A 42 -5.64 -0.62 -43.12
C GLY A 42 -5.85 -2.06 -42.67
N PRO A 43 -4.78 -2.73 -42.20
CA PRO A 43 -4.85 -4.11 -41.73
C PRO A 43 -5.70 -4.23 -40.44
N VAL A 44 -6.52 -5.28 -40.40
CA VAL A 44 -7.28 -5.70 -39.21
C VAL A 44 -6.30 -6.21 -38.16
N ILE A 45 -6.44 -5.72 -36.92
CA ILE A 45 -5.58 -6.16 -35.82
C ILE A 45 -6.26 -7.21 -34.95
N ASN A 46 -5.50 -8.23 -34.57
CA ASN A 46 -5.93 -9.26 -33.64
C ASN A 46 -5.76 -8.82 -32.17
N PHE A 47 -6.43 -9.53 -31.25
CA PHE A 47 -6.35 -9.25 -29.82
C PHE A 47 -4.90 -9.28 -29.30
N TRP A 48 -4.11 -10.27 -29.73
CA TRP A 48 -2.69 -10.39 -29.39
C TRP A 48 -1.84 -9.24 -29.94
N GLN A 49 -2.16 -8.72 -31.13
CA GLN A 49 -1.46 -7.55 -31.68
C GLN A 49 -1.82 -6.28 -30.91
N THR A 50 -3.09 -6.13 -30.54
CA THR A 50 -3.56 -5.02 -29.72
C THR A 50 -2.92 -5.03 -28.34
N LEU A 51 -2.86 -6.20 -27.69
CA LEU A 51 -2.13 -6.37 -26.43
C LEU A 51 -0.63 -6.12 -26.60
N GLY A 52 -0.02 -6.59 -27.70
CA GLY A 52 1.37 -6.34 -28.03
C GLY A 52 1.66 -4.84 -28.17
N LEU A 53 0.81 -4.10 -28.86
CA LEU A 53 0.88 -2.64 -28.99
C LEU A 53 0.68 -1.94 -27.65
N LEU A 54 -0.33 -2.32 -26.88
CA LEU A 54 -0.55 -1.77 -25.53
C LEU A 54 0.64 -2.04 -24.61
N LEU A 55 1.21 -3.23 -24.66
CA LEU A 55 2.41 -3.58 -23.91
C LEU A 55 3.62 -2.80 -24.39
N LEU A 56 3.79 -2.61 -25.69
CA LEU A 56 4.91 -1.87 -26.27
C LEU A 56 4.80 -0.37 -25.96
N THR A 57 3.62 0.23 -26.09
CA THR A 57 3.34 1.59 -25.61
C THR A 57 3.57 1.68 -24.11
N ARG A 58 3.09 0.71 -23.31
CA ARG A 58 3.30 0.69 -21.85
C ARG A 58 4.76 0.46 -21.49
N LEU A 59 5.55 -0.24 -22.29
CA LEU A 59 6.98 -0.45 -22.09
C LEU A 59 7.74 0.84 -22.42
N LEU A 60 7.47 1.45 -23.57
CA LEU A 60 8.10 2.70 -24.00
C LEU A 60 7.72 3.89 -23.12
N THR A 61 6.44 4.04 -22.77
CA THR A 61 5.96 5.13 -21.89
C THR A 61 6.12 4.80 -20.41
N GLY A 62 6.17 3.53 -20.05
CA GLY A 62 6.26 3.07 -18.67
C GLY A 62 7.66 2.98 -18.09
N PHE A 63 8.69 2.80 -18.94
CA PHE A 63 10.08 2.88 -18.48
C PHE A 63 10.52 4.32 -18.18
N ARG A 64 9.77 5.33 -18.65
CA ARG A 64 10.01 6.75 -18.34
C ARG A 64 9.08 7.33 -17.28
N GLY A 65 8.22 6.51 -16.64
CA GLY A 65 7.30 7.05 -15.63
C GLY A 65 6.38 6.08 -14.86
N GLY A 66 6.69 4.78 -14.73
CA GLY A 66 5.69 3.82 -14.27
C GLY A 66 6.10 2.63 -13.41
N SER A 67 7.31 2.58 -12.84
CA SER A 67 7.75 1.51 -11.91
C SER A 67 8.02 1.99 -10.48
N GLY A 68 7.51 3.15 -10.11
CA GLY A 68 7.29 3.51 -8.71
C GLY A 68 5.98 4.27 -8.65
N ARG A 69 5.04 3.89 -7.79
CA ARG A 69 3.96 4.79 -7.40
C ARG A 69 4.62 5.94 -6.61
N PRO A 70 4.83 7.16 -7.16
CA PRO A 70 5.55 8.21 -6.44
C PRO A 70 4.59 9.06 -5.59
N GLY A 71 3.27 8.89 -5.75
CA GLY A 71 2.27 9.75 -5.11
C GLY A 71 1.78 9.27 -3.75
N PHE A 72 1.64 7.96 -3.54
CA PHE A 72 1.03 7.45 -2.29
C PHE A 72 2.06 7.26 -1.16
N SER A 73 3.31 6.93 -1.49
CA SER A 73 4.38 6.71 -0.49
C SER A 73 5.03 8.02 -0.03
N ARG A 74 5.32 8.97 -0.93
CA ARG A 74 5.93 10.26 -0.54
C ARG A 74 5.03 11.06 0.39
N LYS A 75 3.73 11.14 0.10
CA LYS A 75 2.79 11.88 0.96
C LYS A 75 2.68 11.23 2.34
N TRP A 76 2.66 9.91 2.42
CA TRP A 76 2.60 9.18 3.71
C TRP A 76 3.91 9.28 4.50
N GLN A 77 5.07 9.22 3.82
CA GLN A 77 6.38 9.45 4.44
C GLN A 77 6.55 10.90 4.91
N GLN A 78 6.10 11.88 4.13
CA GLN A 78 6.08 13.29 4.55
C GLN A 78 5.18 13.49 5.76
N HIS A 79 3.95 12.95 5.74
CA HIS A 79 3.04 13.06 6.88
C HIS A 79 3.58 12.39 8.15
N LYS A 80 4.30 11.26 8.00
CA LYS A 80 4.97 10.57 9.11
C LYS A 80 6.13 11.40 9.67
N ASN A 81 6.93 12.02 8.81
CA ASN A 81 8.04 12.87 9.23
C ASN A 81 7.55 14.16 9.90
N ASP A 82 6.51 14.81 9.36
CA ASP A 82 5.90 16.00 9.95
C ASP A 82 5.29 15.70 11.32
N TRP A 83 4.62 14.56 11.47
CA TRP A 83 4.05 14.13 12.74
C TRP A 83 5.15 13.82 13.77
N LYS A 84 6.24 13.17 13.36
CA LYS A 84 7.40 12.87 14.22
C LYS A 84 8.07 14.16 14.70
N GLN A 85 8.30 15.12 13.81
CA GLN A 85 8.88 16.43 14.17
C GLN A 85 7.96 17.24 15.10
N LYS A 86 6.64 17.22 14.87
CA LYS A 86 5.68 17.85 15.79
C LYS A 86 5.65 17.18 17.17
N MET A 87 5.83 15.87 17.23
CA MET A 87 5.93 15.15 18.51
C MET A 87 7.24 15.46 19.23
N GLU A 88 8.37 15.48 18.53
CA GLU A 88 9.69 15.77 19.10
C GLU A 88 9.77 17.20 19.65
N SER A 89 9.27 18.20 18.91
CA SER A 89 9.19 19.60 19.39
C SER A 89 8.27 19.76 20.60
N ARG A 90 7.15 19.04 20.65
CA ARG A 90 6.27 19.02 21.84
C ARG A 90 6.90 18.32 23.03
N MET A 91 7.75 17.31 22.82
CA MET A 91 8.47 16.66 23.90
C MET A 91 9.66 17.50 24.41
N ALA A 92 10.36 18.21 23.52
CA ALA A 92 11.50 19.06 23.88
C ALA A 92 11.11 20.30 24.70
N GLY A 93 9.89 20.82 24.51
CA GLY A 93 9.37 21.96 25.29
C GLY A 93 8.75 21.60 26.64
N MET A 94 8.67 20.32 27.00
CA MET A 94 8.05 19.88 28.26
C MET A 94 9.08 19.74 29.37
N THR A 95 8.74 20.26 30.54
CA THR A 95 9.50 20.07 31.79
C THR A 95 9.55 18.57 32.17
N PRO A 96 10.58 18.11 32.90
CA PRO A 96 10.75 16.70 33.24
C PRO A 96 9.53 16.11 33.99
N GLU A 97 8.87 16.90 34.84
CA GLU A 97 7.67 16.48 35.57
C GLU A 97 6.44 16.28 34.66
N GLU A 98 6.30 17.08 33.60
CA GLU A 98 5.18 16.96 32.67
C GLU A 98 5.37 15.80 31.69
N GLN A 99 6.61 15.49 31.30
CA GLN A 99 6.92 14.33 30.46
C GLN A 99 6.56 13.01 31.14
N GLU A 100 6.69 12.92 32.46
CA GLU A 100 6.33 11.72 33.22
C GLU A 100 4.82 11.52 33.26
N LYS A 101 4.05 12.58 33.53
CA LYS A 101 2.58 12.54 33.48
C LYS A 101 2.08 12.22 32.07
N PHE A 102 2.73 12.74 31.04
CA PHE A 102 2.40 12.42 29.64
C PHE A 102 2.75 10.98 29.27
N ARG A 103 3.94 10.48 29.66
CA ARG A 103 4.33 9.07 29.50
C ARG A 103 3.39 8.12 30.22
N GLN A 104 2.94 8.48 31.43
CA GLN A 104 1.96 7.71 32.19
C GLN A 104 0.60 7.68 31.47
N LYS A 105 0.08 8.83 31.00
CA LYS A 105 -1.17 8.86 30.21
C LYS A 105 -1.06 8.09 28.90
N MET A 106 0.07 8.18 28.20
CA MET A 106 0.31 7.37 27.00
C MET A 106 0.36 5.88 27.30
N ARG A 107 1.01 5.46 28.39
CA ARG A 107 1.04 4.06 28.84
C ARG A 107 -0.32 3.56 29.32
N ALA A 108 -1.16 4.44 29.87
CA ALA A 108 -2.52 4.10 30.29
C ALA A 108 -3.46 3.94 29.08
N SER A 109 -3.29 4.77 28.04
CA SER A 109 -4.15 4.76 26.85
C SER A 109 -3.72 3.71 25.80
N CYS A 110 -2.41 3.48 25.66
CA CYS A 110 -1.86 2.42 24.82
C CYS A 110 -1.37 1.33 25.76
N GLY A 111 -2.15 0.26 25.91
CA GLY A 111 -1.82 -0.85 26.79
C GLY A 111 -0.38 -1.36 26.60
N PRO A 112 0.19 -2.01 27.63
CA PRO A 112 1.61 -2.36 27.64
C PRO A 112 1.99 -3.17 26.39
N PRO A 113 3.18 -2.90 25.80
CA PRO A 113 3.68 -3.66 24.66
C PRO A 113 3.60 -5.16 24.95
N ALA A 114 3.28 -5.96 23.94
CA ALA A 114 3.06 -7.40 24.11
C ALA A 114 4.23 -8.14 24.80
N TRP A 115 5.46 -7.62 24.68
CA TRP A 115 6.65 -8.15 25.34
C TRP A 115 6.74 -7.84 26.85
N MET A 116 6.11 -6.74 27.31
CA MET A 116 6.12 -6.31 28.71
C MET A 116 4.99 -6.97 29.53
N ARG A 117 3.93 -7.43 28.87
CA ARG A 117 2.84 -8.22 29.49
C ARG A 117 3.32 -9.56 30.05
N ARG A 118 4.43 -10.10 29.52
CA ARG A 118 5.00 -11.38 29.96
C ARG A 118 5.69 -11.29 31.32
N GLN A 119 6.35 -10.17 31.63
CA GLN A 119 7.13 -10.03 32.86
C GLN A 119 6.25 -9.94 34.12
N SER A 120 5.11 -9.25 34.06
CA SER A 120 4.23 -9.11 35.23
C SER A 120 3.64 -10.45 35.69
N THR A 121 3.37 -11.38 34.76
CA THR A 121 2.91 -12.72 35.10
C THR A 121 4.03 -13.60 35.67
N GLU A 122 5.28 -13.38 35.25
CA GLU A 122 6.44 -14.12 35.75
C GLU A 122 6.78 -13.72 37.18
N THR A 123 6.72 -12.42 37.51
CA THR A 123 6.97 -11.93 38.88
C THR A 123 5.84 -12.32 39.84
N ALA A 124 4.60 -12.41 39.38
CA ALA A 124 3.47 -12.85 40.20
C ALA A 124 3.48 -14.38 40.46
N PHE A 125 4.03 -15.18 39.54
CA PHE A 125 4.14 -16.63 39.70
C PHE A 125 5.33 -17.04 40.58
N ASN A 126 6.41 -16.24 40.59
CA ASN A 126 7.64 -16.54 41.33
C ASN A 126 7.72 -15.81 42.69
N ALA A 127 6.63 -15.20 43.14
CA ALA A 127 6.56 -14.65 44.49
C ALA A 127 6.49 -15.81 45.50
N PRO A 128 7.39 -15.86 46.51
CA PRO A 128 7.28 -16.85 47.57
C PRO A 128 5.93 -16.66 48.26
N VAL A 129 5.16 -17.74 48.31
CA VAL A 129 3.92 -17.82 49.07
C VAL A 129 4.34 -17.89 50.54
N GLU A 130 4.32 -16.75 51.24
CA GLU A 130 4.34 -16.72 52.71
C GLU A 130 2.93 -16.97 53.28
#